data_AF-Q86QW3-F1
#
_entry.id   AF-Q86QW3-F1
#
_cell.length_a   1.000
_cell.length_b   1.000
_cell.length_c   1.000
_cell.angle_alpha   90.00
_cell.angle_beta   90.00
_cell.angle_gamma   90.00
#
_symmetry.space_group_name_H-M   'P 1'
#
loop_
_entity.id
_entity.type
_entity.pdbx_description
1 polymer ?
#
loop_
_entity_poly.entity_id
_entity_poly.type
_entity_poly.pdbx_seq_one_letter_code
_entity_poly.pdbx_strand_id
1 'polypeptide(L)'
;MRRLALRCAPRCCRATLCNSRGSGSVLRRQAPALVPRAAVSPPCLPTASTACLQSLATSRRCYLPLPKDQDDFSAYAEIDLPTETRIEAIRRTVIANQEWVACEKVHGTNFAIYLINENEVRFAKRSGIMDPNEHFFGYHLLIDDFTAQVRALCALLKRKYGVTGRMGRVVLHGELFGAKYKHPLVPTSKKWCTLPNKKRIPISGVEIQSEPFPQYSPELHFFAFDVKYSVSGAEEDVVLLPFDDFTEVCAQVPNLLYARSLVRGTLDECLAFDVENFVTPLPALLGLGNYPLEGNLAEGVVIRHVRRGDPAVESSGVSTIIKLRCSSFMELKHPGKQQELKATFLDTVRAGALQRVRGGKKVTVLLDALLPNLEAAANALLLNNVSEGRVSNVLSKIGREPLLTGKVTQHDVVQMLAQDALKDFLKETDPVILNTALSFRKTLIRSVYLAAEELLQGEWKRIIDRLQASQAEMDAAMAAQEKAEAQ
;
A
#
# COMPACT_ATOMS: atom_id res chain seq x y z
N MET A 1 -53.04 -24.76 12.28
CA MET A 1 -53.09 -26.15 12.79
C MET A 1 -51.76 -26.81 12.38
N ARG A 2 -50.90 -27.42 13.20
CA ARG A 2 -50.92 -27.92 14.57
C ARG A 2 -49.69 -27.38 15.32
N ARG A 3 -49.88 -27.17 16.62
CA ARG A 3 -48.88 -26.83 17.63
C ARG A 3 -48.10 -28.08 18.03
N LEU A 4 -46.81 -27.93 18.36
CA LEU A 4 -46.24 -28.64 19.51
C LEU A 4 -45.17 -27.73 20.15
N ALA A 5 -45.57 -27.17 21.29
CA ALA A 5 -44.71 -26.59 22.30
C ALA A 5 -44.38 -27.69 23.33
N LEU A 6 -43.24 -27.57 24.02
CA LEU A 6 -42.86 -28.11 25.34
C LEU A 6 -41.34 -27.87 25.48
N ARG A 7 -40.73 -27.38 26.56
CA ARG A 7 -41.15 -26.76 27.83
C ARG A 7 -39.86 -26.23 28.48
N CYS A 8 -39.97 -25.15 29.24
CA CYS A 8 -38.88 -24.55 30.02
C CYS A 8 -38.66 -25.21 31.40
N ALA A 9 -37.40 -25.10 31.88
CA ALA A 9 -36.94 -24.80 33.26
C ALA A 9 -36.89 -25.92 34.33
N PRO A 10 -36.25 -25.75 35.52
CA PRO A 10 -35.09 -24.91 35.95
C PRO A 10 -34.11 -25.59 36.98
N ARG A 11 -33.15 -24.79 37.51
CA ARG A 11 -32.44 -24.81 38.84
C ARG A 11 -30.96 -25.26 38.79
N CYS A 12 -29.94 -24.45 39.14
CA CYS A 12 -29.59 -23.66 40.34
C CYS A 12 -28.77 -24.46 41.37
N CYS A 13 -27.51 -24.04 41.61
CA CYS A 13 -26.60 -24.21 42.78
C CYS A 13 -25.14 -24.15 42.29
N ARG A 14 -24.13 -23.59 42.95
CA ARG A 14 -23.96 -22.81 44.17
C ARG A 14 -22.51 -22.30 44.10
N ALA A 15 -22.28 -21.09 44.59
CA ALA A 15 -20.93 -20.56 44.83
C ALA A 15 -20.24 -21.34 45.97
N THR A 16 -18.92 -21.51 45.88
CA THR A 16 -18.09 -21.82 47.05
C THR A 16 -16.83 -20.98 47.00
N LEU A 17 -16.74 -20.05 47.95
CA LEU A 17 -15.49 -19.40 48.37
C LEU A 17 -14.59 -20.44 49.04
N CYS A 18 -13.29 -20.35 48.82
CA CYS A 18 -12.31 -20.76 49.82
C CYS A 18 -11.18 -19.73 49.90
N ASN A 19 -11.11 -19.13 51.09
CA ASN A 19 -10.01 -18.36 51.64
C ASN A 19 -8.80 -19.25 51.91
N SER A 20 -7.60 -18.75 51.65
CA SER A 20 -6.45 -19.03 52.50
C SER A 20 -5.55 -17.79 52.60
N ARG A 21 -5.63 -17.15 53.77
CA ARG A 21 -4.54 -16.40 54.44
C ARG A 21 -3.31 -17.33 54.48
N GLY A 22 -2.06 -16.92 54.42
CA GLY A 22 -1.40 -15.62 54.57
C GLY A 22 -0.03 -15.91 55.19
N SER A 23 1.02 -15.23 54.73
CA SER A 23 2.24 -15.02 55.52
C SER A 23 3.11 -13.98 54.81
N GLY A 24 3.14 -12.78 55.37
CA GLY A 24 4.10 -11.76 54.99
C GLY A 24 5.45 -12.00 55.68
N SER A 25 6.51 -11.56 55.02
CA SER A 25 7.74 -11.15 55.68
C SER A 25 8.33 -9.97 54.92
N VAL A 26 8.16 -8.79 55.50
CA VAL A 26 8.94 -7.58 55.23
C VAL A 26 10.33 -7.82 55.80
N LEU A 27 11.40 -7.46 55.06
CA LEU A 27 12.58 -6.79 55.64
C LEU A 27 13.59 -6.31 54.57
N ARG A 28 13.78 -4.98 54.63
CA ARG A 28 15.00 -4.19 54.45
C ARG A 28 15.75 -4.11 53.10
N ARG A 29 15.70 -2.88 52.58
CA ARG A 29 16.73 -2.20 51.79
C ARG A 29 18.11 -2.31 52.45
N GLN A 30 19.13 -2.61 51.66
CA GLN A 30 20.50 -2.11 51.79
C GLN A 30 21.24 -2.24 50.45
N ALA A 31 21.92 -1.17 50.06
CA ALA A 31 22.95 -1.10 49.02
C ALA A 31 23.96 -0.02 49.48
N PRO A 32 25.19 0.07 48.95
CA PRO A 32 26.00 -0.91 48.20
C PRO A 32 27.41 -1.07 48.81
N ALA A 33 28.19 -2.06 48.35
CA ALA A 33 29.63 -2.12 48.60
C ALA A 33 30.41 -2.24 47.27
N LEU A 34 31.37 -1.34 47.11
CA LEU A 34 32.31 -1.19 46.00
C LEU A 34 33.42 -2.26 46.02
N VAL A 35 33.68 -2.93 44.89
CA VAL A 35 34.92 -3.69 44.58
C VAL A 35 35.15 -3.61 43.05
N PRO A 36 36.41 -3.56 42.53
CA PRO A 36 36.78 -2.68 41.42
C PRO A 36 36.67 -3.28 40.01
N ARG A 37 36.65 -2.35 39.03
CA ARG A 37 36.67 -2.55 37.58
C ARG A 37 37.90 -3.34 37.11
N ALA A 38 37.67 -4.51 36.53
CA ALA A 38 38.56 -5.13 35.54
C ALA A 38 38.03 -4.79 34.13
N ALA A 39 38.92 -4.33 33.26
CA ALA A 39 38.62 -4.01 31.87
C ALA A 39 38.28 -5.28 31.08
N VAL A 40 37.10 -5.33 30.47
CA VAL A 40 36.70 -6.39 29.55
C VAL A 40 36.49 -5.78 28.17
N SER A 41 37.37 -6.18 27.25
CA SER A 41 37.32 -5.87 25.82
C SER A 41 36.02 -6.39 25.18
N PRO A 42 35.50 -5.75 24.13
CA PRO A 42 34.26 -6.19 23.48
C PRO A 42 34.47 -7.52 22.75
N PRO A 43 33.47 -8.42 22.73
CA PRO A 43 33.60 -9.70 22.04
C PRO A 43 33.59 -9.50 20.53
N CYS A 44 34.62 -10.04 19.88
CA CYS A 44 34.72 -10.18 18.43
C CYS A 44 33.52 -10.97 17.87
N LEU A 45 32.89 -10.40 16.85
CA LEU A 45 31.91 -11.06 16.00
C LEU A 45 32.53 -12.34 15.39
N PRO A 46 31.86 -13.50 15.42
CA PRO A 46 32.34 -14.66 14.68
C PRO A 46 32.14 -14.39 13.19
N THR A 47 33.27 -14.36 12.47
CA THR A 47 33.31 -14.43 11.01
C THR A 47 32.57 -15.68 10.57
N ALA A 48 31.45 -15.48 9.87
CA ALA A 48 30.70 -16.56 9.24
C ALA A 48 31.65 -17.28 8.26
N SER A 49 32.08 -18.48 8.64
CA SER A 49 32.85 -19.36 7.77
C SER A 49 32.05 -19.63 6.51
N THR A 50 32.68 -19.41 5.36
CA THR A 50 32.23 -19.61 3.99
C THR A 50 31.99 -21.10 3.64
N ALA A 51 31.32 -21.84 4.52
CA ALA A 51 31.11 -23.28 4.44
C ALA A 51 29.65 -23.71 4.73
N CYS A 52 28.70 -22.77 4.77
CA CYS A 52 27.27 -23.07 4.93
C CYS A 52 26.39 -22.50 3.78
N LEU A 53 26.97 -22.38 2.57
CA LEU A 53 26.27 -21.96 1.35
C LEU A 53 26.31 -23.00 0.21
N GLN A 54 26.77 -24.22 0.50
CA GLN A 54 26.80 -25.32 -0.46
C GLN A 54 26.03 -26.52 0.08
N SER A 55 24.71 -26.36 0.22
CA SER A 55 23.76 -27.48 0.39
C SER A 55 22.33 -27.07 0.02
N LEU A 56 22.14 -26.19 -0.97
CA LEU A 56 20.90 -26.18 -1.75
C LEU A 56 21.11 -27.16 -2.91
N ALA A 57 21.25 -28.44 -2.53
CA ALA A 57 21.14 -29.53 -3.47
C ALA A 57 19.78 -29.40 -4.17
N THR A 58 19.81 -29.52 -5.49
CA THR A 58 18.68 -29.50 -6.41
C THR A 58 17.50 -30.32 -5.88
N SER A 59 16.60 -29.66 -5.16
CA SER A 59 15.30 -30.24 -4.84
C SER A 59 14.61 -30.48 -6.18
N ARG A 60 14.46 -31.75 -6.58
CA ARG A 60 13.77 -32.10 -7.82
C ARG A 60 12.39 -31.44 -7.78
N ARG A 61 12.10 -30.56 -8.74
CA ARG A 61 10.75 -29.99 -8.90
C ARG A 61 9.74 -31.15 -8.97
N CYS A 62 8.90 -31.26 -7.95
CA CYS A 62 7.85 -32.27 -7.90
C CYS A 62 6.62 -31.71 -8.60
N TYR A 63 6.39 -32.16 -9.82
CA TYR A 63 5.20 -31.82 -10.59
C TYR A 63 4.15 -32.90 -10.34
N LEU A 64 3.04 -32.51 -9.74
CA LEU A 64 1.97 -33.44 -9.41
C LEU A 64 0.97 -33.50 -10.57
N PRO A 65 0.52 -34.70 -11.02
CA PRO A 65 -0.40 -34.83 -12.16
C PRO A 65 -1.71 -34.08 -11.91
N LEU A 66 -2.41 -33.67 -12.98
CA LEU A 66 -3.73 -33.05 -12.87
C LEU A 66 -4.66 -33.94 -12.01
N PRO A 67 -5.35 -33.37 -10.99
CA PRO A 67 -6.35 -34.10 -10.22
C PRO A 67 -7.46 -34.68 -11.10
N LYS A 68 -8.04 -35.82 -10.71
CA LYS A 68 -9.10 -36.50 -11.48
C LYS A 68 -10.41 -35.70 -11.45
N ASP A 69 -10.67 -35.03 -10.34
CA ASP A 69 -11.76 -34.10 -10.08
C ASP A 69 -11.18 -32.69 -9.85
N GLN A 70 -12.04 -31.68 -9.71
CA GLN A 70 -11.62 -30.29 -9.42
C GLN A 70 -12.13 -29.87 -8.04
N ASP A 71 -12.23 -30.80 -7.11
CA ASP A 71 -12.86 -30.59 -5.80
C ASP A 71 -12.08 -29.57 -4.96
N ASP A 72 -10.75 -29.52 -5.13
CA ASP A 72 -9.90 -28.52 -4.47
C ASP A 72 -10.02 -27.11 -5.08
N PHE A 73 -10.53 -26.98 -6.31
CA PHE A 73 -10.59 -25.71 -7.03
C PHE A 73 -11.73 -24.83 -6.52
N SER A 74 -11.39 -23.63 -6.03
CA SER A 74 -12.35 -22.59 -5.65
C SER A 74 -12.30 -21.46 -6.69
N ALA A 75 -13.38 -21.30 -7.45
CA ALA A 75 -13.49 -20.25 -8.46
C ALA A 75 -13.42 -18.86 -7.80
N TYR A 76 -12.66 -17.95 -8.39
CA TYR A 76 -12.64 -16.56 -7.94
C TYR A 76 -13.81 -15.79 -8.56
N ALA A 77 -14.54 -15.04 -7.74
CA ALA A 77 -15.73 -14.33 -8.15
C ALA A 77 -15.43 -13.25 -9.21
N GLU A 78 -16.34 -13.09 -10.18
CA GLU A 78 -16.30 -11.93 -11.05
C GLU A 78 -16.62 -10.66 -10.26
N ILE A 79 -15.98 -9.56 -10.64
CA ILE A 79 -16.22 -8.26 -10.01
C ILE A 79 -17.00 -7.41 -11.00
N ASP A 80 -18.21 -7.00 -10.64
CA ASP A 80 -19.02 -6.16 -11.53
C ASP A 80 -18.56 -4.70 -11.49
N LEU A 81 -18.82 -3.99 -12.59
CA LEU A 81 -18.90 -2.54 -12.55
C LEU A 81 -20.00 -2.16 -11.55
N PRO A 82 -19.84 -1.10 -10.76
CA PRO A 82 -20.92 -0.65 -9.91
C PRO A 82 -22.10 -0.24 -10.78
N THR A 83 -23.31 -0.49 -10.31
CA THR A 83 -24.54 0.11 -10.85
C THR A 83 -25.07 1.07 -9.82
N GLU A 84 -25.85 2.07 -10.22
CA GLU A 84 -26.50 2.97 -9.27
C GLU A 84 -27.31 2.18 -8.22
N THR A 85 -28.08 1.19 -8.67
CA THR A 85 -28.85 0.28 -7.81
C THR A 85 -27.98 -0.47 -6.79
N ARG A 86 -26.81 -0.99 -7.20
CA ARG A 86 -25.90 -1.69 -6.28
C ARG A 86 -25.29 -0.73 -5.27
N ILE A 87 -24.85 0.45 -5.72
CA ILE A 87 -24.27 1.45 -4.84
C ILE A 87 -25.30 1.96 -3.84
N GLU A 88 -26.54 2.20 -4.25
CA GLU A 88 -27.64 2.53 -3.35
C GLU A 88 -27.94 1.39 -2.36
N ALA A 89 -27.95 0.14 -2.81
CA ALA A 89 -28.16 -1.00 -1.94
C ALA A 89 -27.09 -1.05 -0.83
N ILE A 90 -25.82 -0.83 -1.17
CA ILE A 90 -24.74 -0.75 -0.19
C ILE A 90 -24.94 0.46 0.75
N ARG A 91 -25.31 1.64 0.23
CA ARG A 91 -25.59 2.86 1.04
C ARG A 91 -26.76 2.74 2.00
N ARG A 92 -27.76 1.91 1.68
CA ARG A 92 -28.88 1.62 2.60
C ARG A 92 -28.46 0.77 3.79
N THR A 93 -27.27 0.16 3.74
CA THR A 93 -26.67 -0.56 4.86
C THR A 93 -25.67 0.33 5.61
N VAL A 94 -25.33 -0.07 6.85
CA VAL A 94 -24.28 0.61 7.62
C VAL A 94 -22.87 0.42 7.02
N ILE A 95 -22.70 -0.52 6.09
CA ILE A 95 -21.38 -0.92 5.56
C ILE A 95 -20.79 0.15 4.64
N ALA A 96 -21.61 0.96 3.97
CA ALA A 96 -21.09 2.05 3.12
C ALA A 96 -20.22 3.06 3.89
N ASN A 97 -20.53 3.29 5.16
CA ASN A 97 -19.81 4.21 6.05
C ASN A 97 -18.69 3.54 6.86
N GLN A 98 -18.53 2.21 6.73
CA GLN A 98 -17.38 1.50 7.28
C GLN A 98 -16.15 1.69 6.39
N GLU A 99 -15.05 1.00 6.70
CA GLU A 99 -13.80 1.13 5.97
C GLU A 99 -13.77 0.27 4.68
N TRP A 100 -13.37 0.92 3.61
CA TRP A 100 -13.13 0.39 2.28
C TRP A 100 -11.73 0.77 1.84
N VAL A 101 -11.22 0.00 0.88
CA VAL A 101 -9.95 0.28 0.20
C VAL A 101 -10.11 0.19 -1.30
N ALA A 102 -9.41 1.07 -2.01
CA ALA A 102 -9.20 0.98 -3.45
C ALA A 102 -7.78 0.45 -3.71
N CYS A 103 -7.62 -0.59 -4.53
CA CYS A 103 -6.33 -1.13 -4.94
C CYS A 103 -6.23 -1.12 -6.46
N GLU A 104 -5.01 -1.06 -7.01
CA GLU A 104 -4.82 -1.15 -8.46
C GLU A 104 -5.45 -2.43 -9.01
N LYS A 105 -6.24 -2.28 -10.07
CA LYS A 105 -6.70 -3.43 -10.85
C LYS A 105 -5.65 -3.73 -11.91
N VAL A 106 -4.83 -4.74 -11.65
CA VAL A 106 -3.83 -5.22 -12.62
C VAL A 106 -4.53 -5.96 -13.76
N HIS A 107 -4.18 -5.57 -14.98
CA HIS A 107 -4.60 -6.16 -16.24
C HIS A 107 -3.63 -7.25 -16.69
N GLY A 108 -3.89 -8.49 -16.29
CA GLY A 108 -3.11 -9.66 -16.66
C GLY A 108 -4.03 -10.85 -16.90
N THR A 109 -3.74 -11.98 -16.29
CA THR A 109 -4.68 -13.11 -16.25
C THR A 109 -4.82 -13.62 -14.83
N ASN A 110 -6.04 -14.00 -14.45
CA ASN A 110 -6.31 -14.55 -13.13
C ASN A 110 -5.48 -15.82 -12.90
N PHE A 111 -4.79 -15.84 -11.76
CA PHE A 111 -3.92 -16.94 -11.38
C PHE A 111 -4.03 -17.20 -9.87
N ALA A 112 -3.96 -18.46 -9.47
CA ALA A 112 -4.00 -18.83 -8.07
C ALA A 112 -2.99 -19.93 -7.75
N ILE A 113 -2.37 -19.80 -6.59
CA ILE A 113 -1.41 -20.75 -6.04
C ILE A 113 -2.07 -21.43 -4.85
N TYR A 114 -2.24 -22.74 -4.95
CA TYR A 114 -2.85 -23.58 -3.92
C TYR A 114 -1.77 -24.32 -3.17
N LEU A 115 -1.88 -24.38 -1.85
CA LEU A 115 -1.16 -25.32 -1.01
C LEU A 115 -2.19 -26.22 -0.31
N ILE A 116 -2.19 -27.49 -0.66
CA ILE A 116 -3.15 -28.49 -0.18
C ILE A 116 -2.42 -29.42 0.80
N ASN A 117 -3.02 -29.61 1.97
CA ASN A 117 -2.51 -30.43 3.07
C ASN A 117 -1.06 -30.12 3.46
N GLU A 118 -0.64 -28.85 3.33
CA GLU A 118 0.72 -28.34 3.55
C GLU A 118 1.83 -28.92 2.64
N ASN A 119 1.48 -29.82 1.71
CA ASN A 119 2.46 -30.60 0.94
C ASN A 119 2.36 -30.33 -0.55
N GLU A 120 1.15 -30.30 -1.10
CA GLU A 120 0.92 -30.24 -2.53
C GLU A 120 0.73 -28.79 -2.99
N VAL A 121 1.59 -28.34 -3.91
CA VAL A 121 1.42 -27.03 -4.56
C VAL A 121 0.76 -27.21 -5.91
N ARG A 122 -0.36 -26.53 -6.13
CA ARG A 122 -1.10 -26.53 -7.41
C ARG A 122 -1.24 -25.11 -7.93
N PHE A 123 -1.41 -25.00 -9.24
CA PHE A 123 -1.57 -23.72 -9.93
C PHE A 123 -2.87 -23.75 -10.73
N ALA A 124 -3.66 -22.70 -10.62
CA ALA A 124 -4.94 -22.59 -11.30
C ALA A 124 -5.01 -21.32 -12.13
N LYS A 125 -5.65 -21.44 -13.28
CA LYS A 125 -6.20 -20.32 -14.04
C LYS A 125 -7.67 -20.12 -13.64
N ARG A 126 -8.32 -19.12 -14.24
CA ARG A 126 -9.73 -18.81 -13.96
C ARG A 126 -10.69 -20.00 -14.04
N SER A 127 -10.42 -20.96 -14.92
CA SER A 127 -11.32 -22.09 -15.19
C SER A 127 -10.94 -23.40 -14.48
N GLY A 128 -9.91 -23.43 -13.64
CA GLY A 128 -9.52 -24.64 -12.91
C GLY A 128 -8.03 -24.77 -12.61
N ILE A 129 -7.70 -25.79 -11.79
CA ILE A 129 -6.33 -26.27 -11.58
C ILE A 129 -5.80 -26.82 -12.91
N MET A 130 -4.57 -26.43 -13.26
CA MET A 130 -3.96 -26.75 -14.55
C MET A 130 -3.14 -28.05 -14.50
N ASP A 131 -3.01 -28.70 -15.65
CA ASP A 131 -2.04 -29.78 -15.82
C ASP A 131 -0.62 -29.20 -15.75
N PRO A 132 0.34 -29.87 -15.09
CA PRO A 132 1.72 -29.37 -15.02
C PRO A 132 2.40 -29.14 -16.38
N ASN A 133 1.96 -29.84 -17.42
CA ASN A 133 2.47 -29.69 -18.79
C ASN A 133 1.65 -28.71 -19.64
N GLU A 134 0.58 -28.13 -19.09
CA GLU A 134 -0.15 -27.07 -19.77
C GLU A 134 0.72 -25.82 -19.85
N HIS A 135 0.95 -25.32 -21.06
CA HIS A 135 1.58 -24.02 -21.22
C HIS A 135 0.57 -22.88 -20.95
N PHE A 136 0.81 -22.14 -19.86
CA PHE A 136 0.02 -20.97 -19.51
C PHE A 136 0.93 -19.76 -19.26
N PHE A 137 1.19 -18.98 -20.31
CA PHE A 137 1.99 -17.73 -20.26
C PHE A 137 3.35 -17.84 -19.56
N GLY A 138 3.99 -19.00 -19.64
CA GLY A 138 5.32 -19.22 -19.07
C GLY A 138 5.43 -19.24 -17.54
N TYR A 139 4.32 -19.40 -16.80
CA TYR A 139 4.31 -19.37 -15.32
C TYR A 139 5.30 -20.37 -14.67
N HIS A 140 5.69 -21.44 -15.37
CA HIS A 140 6.72 -22.41 -14.93
C HIS A 140 8.05 -21.78 -14.54
N LEU A 141 8.33 -20.58 -15.05
CA LEU A 141 9.49 -19.79 -14.66
C LEU A 141 9.46 -19.42 -13.17
N LEU A 142 8.27 -19.17 -12.62
CA LEU A 142 8.05 -18.62 -11.28
C LEU A 142 7.64 -19.68 -10.23
N ILE A 143 7.57 -20.97 -10.61
CA ILE A 143 7.08 -22.05 -9.73
C ILE A 143 7.89 -22.16 -8.43
N ASP A 144 9.22 -22.02 -8.50
CA ASP A 144 10.07 -22.14 -7.32
C ASP A 144 9.78 -21.01 -6.32
N ASP A 145 9.64 -19.78 -6.84
CA ASP A 145 9.26 -18.60 -6.05
C ASP A 145 7.86 -18.79 -5.44
N PHE A 146 6.87 -19.18 -6.25
CA PHE A 146 5.49 -19.42 -5.78
C PHE A 146 5.42 -20.50 -4.70
N THR A 147 6.19 -21.57 -4.85
CA THR A 147 6.27 -22.67 -3.89
C THR A 147 6.83 -22.18 -2.55
N ALA A 148 7.91 -21.39 -2.58
CA ALA A 148 8.47 -20.80 -1.38
C ALA A 148 7.49 -19.81 -0.72
N GLN A 149 6.85 -18.96 -1.53
CA GLN A 149 5.91 -17.93 -1.08
C GLN A 149 4.67 -18.51 -0.40
N VAL A 150 4.00 -19.50 -1.02
CA VAL A 150 2.77 -20.08 -0.44
C VAL A 150 3.06 -20.88 0.84
N ARG A 151 4.24 -21.51 0.94
CA ARG A 151 4.68 -22.19 2.17
C ARG A 151 4.99 -21.20 3.29
N ALA A 152 5.69 -20.12 2.98
CA ALA A 152 5.92 -19.03 3.93
C ALA A 152 4.59 -18.43 4.42
N LEU A 153 3.67 -18.16 3.49
CA LEU A 153 2.32 -17.67 3.80
C LEU A 153 1.58 -18.62 4.75
N CYS A 154 1.57 -19.93 4.47
CA CYS A 154 0.95 -20.92 5.35
C CYS A 154 1.53 -20.89 6.77
N ALA A 155 2.86 -20.83 6.89
CA ALA A 155 3.52 -20.75 8.20
C ALA A 155 3.13 -19.47 8.96
N LEU A 156 3.05 -18.32 8.27
CA LEU A 156 2.61 -17.05 8.85
C LEU A 156 1.16 -17.12 9.34
N LEU A 157 0.26 -17.71 8.55
CA LEU A 157 -1.15 -17.89 8.92
C LEU A 157 -1.30 -18.79 10.14
N LYS A 158 -0.61 -19.92 10.18
CA LYS A 158 -0.65 -20.82 11.34
C LYS A 158 -0.21 -20.12 12.62
N ARG A 159 0.87 -19.34 12.54
CA ARG A 159 1.38 -18.56 13.67
C ARG A 159 0.40 -17.48 14.12
N LYS A 160 -0.16 -16.70 13.18
CA LYS A 160 -1.06 -15.58 13.48
C LYS A 160 -2.39 -16.04 14.09
N TYR A 161 -2.95 -17.14 13.59
CA TYR A 161 -4.25 -17.67 14.04
C TYR A 161 -4.14 -18.84 15.03
N GLY A 162 -2.94 -19.16 15.52
CA GLY A 162 -2.73 -20.23 16.50
C GLY A 162 -3.13 -21.62 16.01
N VAL A 163 -3.03 -21.90 14.71
CA VAL A 163 -3.38 -23.20 14.14
C VAL A 163 -2.27 -24.20 14.46
N THR A 164 -2.52 -25.05 15.45
CA THR A 164 -1.59 -26.10 15.91
C THR A 164 -1.64 -27.37 15.06
N GLY A 165 -2.76 -27.61 14.37
CA GLY A 165 -2.96 -28.75 13.48
C GLY A 165 -2.40 -28.55 12.07
N ARG A 166 -2.80 -29.44 11.16
CA ARG A 166 -2.55 -29.28 9.72
C ARG A 166 -3.49 -28.23 9.14
N MET A 167 -2.97 -27.37 8.27
CA MET A 167 -3.72 -26.49 7.40
C MET A 167 -4.14 -27.27 6.15
N GLY A 168 -5.43 -27.58 6.03
CA GLY A 168 -5.97 -28.37 4.92
C GLY A 168 -5.81 -27.69 3.56
N ARG A 169 -6.06 -26.38 3.46
CA ARG A 169 -5.93 -25.66 2.19
C ARG A 169 -5.58 -24.19 2.40
N VAL A 170 -4.63 -23.68 1.62
CA VAL A 170 -4.32 -22.24 1.49
C VAL A 170 -4.36 -21.88 0.02
N VAL A 171 -5.06 -20.80 -0.33
CA VAL A 171 -5.19 -20.32 -1.71
C VAL A 171 -4.75 -18.86 -1.76
N LEU A 172 -3.68 -18.59 -2.49
CA LEU A 172 -3.18 -17.26 -2.80
C LEU A 172 -3.66 -16.87 -4.20
N HIS A 173 -4.66 -15.99 -4.26
CA HIS A 173 -5.19 -15.46 -5.52
C HIS A 173 -4.42 -14.20 -5.93
N GLY A 174 -4.17 -14.08 -7.21
CA GLY A 174 -3.51 -12.93 -7.79
C GLY A 174 -3.68 -12.83 -9.30
N GLU A 175 -2.97 -11.87 -9.87
CA GLU A 175 -2.90 -11.64 -11.31
C GLU A 175 -1.51 -12.04 -11.79
N LEU A 176 -1.42 -12.93 -12.79
CA LEU A 176 -0.19 -13.17 -13.54
C LEU A 176 -0.09 -12.11 -14.65
N PHE A 177 0.99 -11.33 -14.66
CA PHE A 177 1.12 -10.15 -15.51
C PHE A 177 2.56 -9.91 -15.98
N GLY A 178 2.74 -8.93 -16.88
CA GLY A 178 4.04 -8.55 -17.42
C GLY A 178 4.35 -9.19 -18.78
N ALA A 179 5.62 -9.56 -19.00
CA ALA A 179 6.15 -10.03 -20.29
C ALA A 179 5.99 -9.05 -21.47
N LYS A 180 5.70 -7.77 -21.18
CA LYS A 180 5.48 -6.72 -22.18
C LYS A 180 5.84 -5.35 -21.59
N TYR A 181 6.86 -4.72 -22.18
CA TYR A 181 7.23 -3.34 -21.90
C TYR A 181 7.96 -2.72 -23.10
N LYS A 182 7.25 -1.90 -23.87
CA LYS A 182 7.70 -1.36 -25.16
C LYS A 182 8.40 -0.01 -25.01
N HIS A 183 9.56 0.00 -24.36
CA HIS A 183 10.43 1.19 -24.26
C HIS A 183 11.75 0.93 -25.01
N PRO A 184 12.28 1.86 -25.84
CA PRO A 184 13.48 1.63 -26.64
C PRO A 184 14.73 1.23 -25.84
N LEU A 185 14.82 1.71 -24.60
CA LEU A 185 15.94 1.41 -23.69
C LEU A 185 15.70 0.20 -22.77
N VAL A 186 14.54 -0.45 -22.84
CA VAL A 186 14.22 -1.62 -22.02
C VAL A 186 14.17 -2.85 -22.92
N PRO A 187 15.16 -3.75 -22.85
CA PRO A 187 15.16 -4.95 -23.66
C PRO A 187 14.05 -5.92 -23.25
N THR A 188 13.61 -6.76 -24.18
CA THR A 188 12.69 -7.88 -23.89
C THR A 188 13.38 -8.95 -23.02
N SER A 189 12.58 -9.77 -22.34
CA SER A 189 13.13 -10.83 -21.48
C SER A 189 13.97 -11.82 -22.26
N LYS A 190 15.14 -12.16 -21.70
CA LYS A 190 16.02 -13.22 -22.21
C LYS A 190 15.73 -14.59 -21.57
N LYS A 191 14.78 -14.65 -20.63
CA LYS A 191 14.49 -15.88 -19.87
C LYS A 191 13.66 -16.86 -20.70
N TRP A 192 13.78 -18.13 -20.34
CA TRP A 192 13.05 -19.24 -20.93
C TRP A 192 12.41 -20.04 -19.82
N CYS A 193 11.09 -20.28 -19.90
CA CYS A 193 10.46 -21.25 -19.03
C CYS A 193 10.69 -22.67 -19.59
N THR A 194 10.74 -23.66 -18.69
CA THR A 194 10.85 -25.07 -19.05
C THR A 194 9.74 -25.85 -18.36
N LEU A 195 8.88 -26.49 -19.15
CA LEU A 195 7.80 -27.33 -18.68
C LEU A 195 8.34 -28.70 -18.20
N PRO A 196 7.56 -29.49 -17.43
CA PRO A 196 7.97 -30.81 -16.97
C PRO A 196 8.33 -31.77 -18.11
N ASN A 197 7.59 -31.69 -19.22
CA ASN A 197 7.87 -32.41 -20.47
C ASN A 197 9.09 -31.89 -21.26
N LYS A 198 9.91 -31.01 -20.66
CA LYS A 198 11.11 -30.40 -21.25
C LYS A 198 10.85 -29.42 -22.40
N LYS A 199 9.59 -29.09 -22.73
CA LYS A 199 9.28 -28.03 -23.69
C LYS A 199 9.76 -26.69 -23.12
N ARG A 200 10.52 -25.94 -23.94
CA ARG A 200 11.05 -24.62 -23.58
C ARG A 200 10.32 -23.53 -24.32
N ILE A 201 10.00 -22.44 -23.62
CA ILE A 201 9.23 -21.32 -24.18
C ILE A 201 9.91 -20.01 -23.78
N PRO A 202 10.23 -19.12 -24.74
CA PRO A 202 10.87 -17.86 -24.44
C PRO A 202 9.85 -16.88 -23.84
N ILE A 203 10.23 -16.17 -22.78
CA ILE A 203 9.36 -15.17 -22.15
C ILE A 203 9.13 -13.96 -23.06
N SER A 204 10.10 -13.62 -23.92
CA SER A 204 9.93 -12.57 -24.94
C SER A 204 8.81 -12.84 -25.95
N GLY A 205 8.36 -14.10 -26.08
CA GLY A 205 7.23 -14.48 -26.94
C GLY A 205 5.91 -14.60 -26.20
N VAL A 206 5.86 -14.32 -24.89
CA VAL A 206 4.63 -14.38 -24.10
C VAL A 206 3.87 -13.06 -24.24
N GLU A 207 2.61 -13.14 -24.66
CA GLU A 207 1.69 -12.01 -24.65
C GLU A 207 0.46 -12.38 -23.81
N ILE A 208 0.38 -11.83 -22.59
CA ILE A 208 -0.77 -12.06 -21.70
C ILE A 208 -1.96 -11.19 -22.12
N GLN A 209 -1.68 -9.95 -22.51
CA GLN A 209 -2.66 -8.96 -22.94
C GLN A 209 -2.14 -8.16 -24.14
N SER A 210 -3.03 -7.93 -25.11
CA SER A 210 -2.68 -7.29 -26.39
C SER A 210 -2.75 -5.76 -26.34
N GLU A 211 -3.44 -5.18 -25.36
CA GLU A 211 -3.65 -3.74 -25.25
C GLU A 211 -2.34 -2.93 -25.15
N PRO A 212 -2.32 -1.68 -25.64
CA PRO A 212 -1.15 -0.80 -25.59
C PRO A 212 -0.81 -0.31 -24.17
N PHE A 213 -1.78 -0.27 -23.26
CA PHE A 213 -1.61 0.02 -21.84
C PHE A 213 -2.70 -0.71 -21.02
N PRO A 214 -2.47 -0.92 -19.72
CA PRO A 214 -1.19 -0.76 -19.02
C PRO A 214 -0.12 -1.78 -19.47
N GLN A 215 1.15 -1.35 -19.45
CA GLN A 215 2.34 -2.20 -19.59
C GLN A 215 3.17 -2.10 -18.32
N TYR A 216 3.70 -3.24 -17.86
CA TYR A 216 4.27 -3.33 -16.51
C TYR A 216 5.76 -3.61 -16.47
N SER A 217 6.22 -4.63 -17.21
CA SER A 217 7.60 -5.10 -17.17
C SER A 217 7.89 -6.05 -18.34
N PRO A 218 9.14 -6.09 -18.85
CA PRO A 218 9.53 -7.11 -19.82
C PRO A 218 9.56 -8.53 -19.22
N GLU A 219 9.59 -8.65 -17.89
CA GLU A 219 9.61 -9.93 -17.18
C GLU A 219 8.20 -10.32 -16.68
N LEU A 220 8.01 -11.61 -16.40
CA LEU A 220 6.77 -12.17 -15.86
C LEU A 220 6.73 -11.96 -14.34
N HIS A 221 5.56 -11.57 -13.82
CA HIS A 221 5.32 -11.28 -12.41
C HIS A 221 3.96 -11.80 -11.93
N PHE A 222 3.80 -11.88 -10.62
CA PHE A 222 2.54 -12.23 -9.96
C PHE A 222 2.17 -11.17 -8.93
N PHE A 223 0.94 -10.70 -8.94
CA PHE A 223 0.42 -9.68 -8.03
C PHE A 223 -0.73 -10.25 -7.21
N ALA A 224 -0.46 -10.58 -5.94
CA ALA A 224 -1.47 -11.12 -5.04
C ALA A 224 -2.56 -10.09 -4.70
N PHE A 225 -3.82 -10.49 -4.65
CA PHE A 225 -4.92 -9.61 -4.23
C PHE A 225 -5.90 -10.23 -3.22
N ASP A 226 -5.81 -11.54 -2.98
CA ASP A 226 -6.61 -12.22 -1.95
C ASP A 226 -5.91 -13.47 -1.44
N VAL A 227 -6.18 -13.80 -0.18
CA VAL A 227 -5.79 -15.07 0.44
C VAL A 227 -7.00 -15.70 1.10
N LYS A 228 -7.22 -16.98 0.81
CA LYS A 228 -8.18 -17.83 1.50
C LYS A 228 -7.45 -18.96 2.21
N TYR A 229 -7.99 -19.43 3.32
CA TYR A 229 -7.52 -20.66 3.95
C TYR A 229 -8.68 -21.46 4.52
N SER A 230 -8.47 -22.75 4.68
CA SER A 230 -9.38 -23.68 5.35
C SER A 230 -8.54 -24.63 6.19
N VAL A 231 -8.92 -24.80 7.45
CA VAL A 231 -8.19 -25.67 8.39
C VAL A 231 -8.49 -27.13 8.08
N SER A 232 -9.76 -27.48 7.81
CA SER A 232 -10.14 -28.85 7.46
C SER A 232 -9.79 -29.22 6.01
N GLY A 233 -9.67 -28.21 5.13
CA GLY A 233 -9.55 -28.34 3.68
C GLY A 233 -10.88 -28.16 2.93
N ALA A 234 -12.02 -28.22 3.63
CA ALA A 234 -13.35 -28.16 3.03
C ALA A 234 -13.72 -26.75 2.52
N GLU A 235 -14.81 -26.62 1.76
CA GLU A 235 -15.25 -25.31 1.22
C GLU A 235 -16.08 -24.53 2.24
N GLU A 236 -16.80 -25.24 3.13
CA GLU A 236 -17.68 -24.67 4.14
C GLU A 236 -16.95 -23.92 5.27
N ASP A 237 -15.68 -24.22 5.51
CA ASP A 237 -14.84 -23.56 6.52
C ASP A 237 -13.78 -22.64 5.90
N VAL A 238 -13.93 -22.29 4.63
CA VAL A 238 -13.04 -21.33 3.96
C VAL A 238 -13.20 -19.95 4.60
N VAL A 239 -12.08 -19.43 5.07
CA VAL A 239 -11.93 -18.08 5.58
C VAL A 239 -11.19 -17.24 4.54
N LEU A 240 -11.82 -16.15 4.11
CA LEU A 240 -11.17 -15.09 3.34
C LEU A 240 -10.48 -14.13 4.31
N LEU A 241 -9.21 -13.80 4.05
CA LEU A 241 -8.51 -12.83 4.91
C LEU A 241 -9.11 -11.41 4.78
N PRO A 242 -9.39 -10.74 5.91
CA PRO A 242 -9.56 -9.30 5.92
C PRO A 242 -8.34 -8.59 5.32
N PHE A 243 -8.56 -7.42 4.75
CA PHE A 243 -7.54 -6.68 4.00
C PHE A 243 -6.29 -6.38 4.85
N ASP A 244 -6.46 -5.99 6.10
CA ASP A 244 -5.34 -5.68 6.99
C ASP A 244 -4.50 -6.92 7.27
N ASP A 245 -5.14 -8.05 7.57
CA ASP A 245 -4.44 -9.32 7.77
C ASP A 245 -3.76 -9.79 6.49
N PHE A 246 -4.41 -9.64 5.32
CA PHE A 246 -3.82 -9.92 4.01
C PHE A 246 -2.55 -9.09 3.80
N THR A 247 -2.59 -7.78 4.02
CA THR A 247 -1.41 -6.92 3.85
C THR A 247 -0.29 -7.26 4.84
N GLU A 248 -0.62 -7.52 6.10
CA GLU A 248 0.35 -7.88 7.14
C GLU A 248 1.09 -9.18 6.82
N VAL A 249 0.36 -10.23 6.38
CA VAL A 249 0.99 -11.51 6.06
C VAL A 249 1.76 -11.42 4.74
N CYS A 250 1.22 -10.78 3.70
CA CYS A 250 1.91 -10.64 2.42
C CYS A 250 3.18 -9.80 2.52
N ALA A 251 3.21 -8.76 3.38
CA ALA A 251 4.41 -7.96 3.63
C ALA A 251 5.59 -8.76 4.20
N GLN A 252 5.32 -9.87 4.87
CA GLN A 252 6.34 -10.75 5.45
C GLN A 252 6.79 -11.86 4.49
N VAL A 253 6.16 -12.01 3.32
CA VAL A 253 6.54 -13.00 2.32
C VAL A 253 7.59 -12.38 1.38
N PRO A 254 8.83 -12.92 1.32
CA PRO A 254 9.88 -12.35 0.49
C PRO A 254 9.48 -12.30 -1.00
N ASN A 255 9.78 -11.15 -1.63
CA ASN A 255 9.58 -10.90 -3.06
C ASN A 255 8.13 -11.08 -3.57
N LEU A 256 7.13 -11.09 -2.68
CA LEU A 256 5.73 -11.14 -3.07
C LEU A 256 5.23 -9.73 -3.37
N LEU A 257 4.79 -9.48 -4.61
CA LEU A 257 4.01 -8.28 -4.94
C LEU A 257 2.55 -8.53 -4.56
N TYR A 258 1.91 -7.54 -3.95
CA TYR A 258 0.55 -7.66 -3.48
C TYR A 258 -0.20 -6.33 -3.54
N ALA A 259 -1.53 -6.43 -3.55
CA ALA A 259 -2.46 -5.32 -3.58
C ALA A 259 -2.32 -4.46 -2.32
N ARG A 260 -1.97 -3.19 -2.52
CA ARG A 260 -1.91 -2.18 -1.46
C ARG A 260 -2.94 -1.08 -1.71
N SER A 261 -3.40 -0.47 -0.63
CA SER A 261 -4.48 0.52 -0.69
C SER A 261 -3.97 1.83 -1.29
N LEU A 262 -4.51 2.21 -2.46
CA LEU A 262 -4.35 3.52 -3.09
C LEU A 262 -5.21 4.59 -2.42
N VAL A 263 -6.32 4.18 -1.79
CA VAL A 263 -7.20 5.01 -0.95
C VAL A 263 -7.77 4.07 0.11
N ARG A 264 -7.94 4.59 1.32
CA ARG A 264 -8.64 3.94 2.43
C ARG A 264 -9.58 4.95 3.07
N GLY A 265 -10.84 4.57 3.27
CA GLY A 265 -11.87 5.46 3.80
C GLY A 265 -13.26 4.84 3.64
N THR A 266 -14.29 5.67 3.62
CA THR A 266 -15.65 5.26 3.29
C THR A 266 -15.78 4.81 1.83
N LEU A 267 -16.90 4.17 1.48
CA LEU A 267 -17.19 3.78 0.11
C LEU A 267 -17.14 4.99 -0.86
N ASP A 268 -17.72 6.13 -0.47
CA ASP A 268 -17.73 7.32 -1.32
C ASP A 268 -16.33 7.94 -1.48
N GLU A 269 -15.48 7.90 -0.45
CA GLU A 269 -14.07 8.34 -0.56
C GLU A 269 -13.28 7.45 -1.54
N CYS A 270 -13.48 6.13 -1.51
CA CYS A 270 -12.88 5.22 -2.48
C CYS A 270 -13.44 5.41 -3.90
N LEU A 271 -14.75 5.61 -4.04
CA LEU A 271 -15.42 5.86 -5.34
C LEU A 271 -14.98 7.18 -5.97
N ALA A 272 -14.53 8.15 -5.18
CA ALA A 272 -14.05 9.44 -5.66
C ALA A 272 -12.66 9.37 -6.33
N PHE A 273 -11.96 8.23 -6.23
CA PHE A 273 -10.61 8.03 -6.79
C PHE A 273 -10.55 8.34 -8.30
N ASP A 274 -9.47 9.01 -8.71
CA ASP A 274 -9.30 9.48 -10.09
C ASP A 274 -8.73 8.41 -11.04
N VAL A 275 -9.56 7.44 -11.41
CA VAL A 275 -9.15 6.40 -12.36
C VAL A 275 -8.78 6.94 -13.75
N GLU A 276 -9.32 8.08 -14.18
CA GLU A 276 -9.07 8.65 -15.51
C GLU A 276 -7.61 9.10 -15.70
N ASN A 277 -6.96 9.55 -14.63
CA ASN A 277 -5.58 10.02 -14.65
C ASN A 277 -4.63 9.09 -13.89
N PHE A 278 -5.09 7.90 -13.50
CA PHE A 278 -4.30 6.96 -12.71
C PHE A 278 -3.31 6.20 -13.60
N VAL A 279 -2.04 6.64 -13.57
CA VAL A 279 -0.91 5.94 -14.19
C VAL A 279 -0.48 4.77 -13.30
N THR A 280 -0.26 3.58 -13.90
CA THR A 280 0.15 2.41 -13.12
C THR A 280 1.49 2.66 -12.40
N PRO A 281 1.59 2.43 -11.08
CA PRO A 281 2.85 2.57 -10.33
C PRO A 281 3.79 1.37 -10.53
N LEU A 282 3.28 0.23 -11.01
CA LEU A 282 4.02 -1.03 -11.08
C LEU A 282 5.34 -0.97 -11.86
N PRO A 283 5.46 -0.29 -13.03
CA PRO A 283 6.74 -0.18 -13.72
C PRO A 283 7.84 0.40 -12.83
N ALA A 284 7.55 1.46 -12.07
CA ALA A 284 8.52 2.08 -11.17
C ALA A 284 8.93 1.12 -10.05
N LEU A 285 7.97 0.41 -9.48
CA LEU A 285 8.20 -0.61 -8.43
C LEU A 285 9.03 -1.79 -8.91
N LEU A 286 8.98 -2.06 -10.22
CA LEU A 286 9.74 -3.11 -10.89
C LEU A 286 11.08 -2.60 -11.46
N GLY A 287 11.53 -1.42 -11.03
CA GLY A 287 12.82 -0.85 -11.41
C GLY A 287 12.85 -0.12 -12.76
N LEU A 288 11.69 0.18 -13.34
CA LEU A 288 11.55 0.83 -14.66
C LEU A 288 11.16 2.31 -14.59
N GLY A 289 11.32 2.95 -13.42
CA GLY A 289 10.91 4.35 -13.21
C GLY A 289 11.61 5.36 -14.13
N ASN A 290 12.82 5.04 -14.60
CA ASN A 290 13.59 5.87 -15.55
C ASN A 290 13.19 5.67 -17.02
N TYR A 291 12.25 4.75 -17.30
CA TYR A 291 11.84 4.38 -18.65
C TYR A 291 10.33 4.53 -18.81
N PRO A 292 9.75 5.71 -18.51
CA PRO A 292 8.30 5.88 -18.53
C PRO A 292 7.74 5.66 -19.93
N LEU A 293 6.55 5.05 -19.98
CA LEU A 293 5.74 4.98 -21.19
C LEU A 293 4.70 6.08 -21.14
N GLU A 294 4.59 6.84 -22.23
CA GLU A 294 3.56 7.87 -22.36
C GLU A 294 2.17 7.24 -22.34
N GLY A 295 1.24 7.83 -21.58
CA GLY A 295 -0.15 7.36 -21.51
C GLY A 295 -0.32 5.97 -20.89
N ASN A 296 0.63 5.48 -20.07
CA ASN A 296 0.56 4.18 -19.43
C ASN A 296 -0.43 4.13 -18.25
N LEU A 297 -1.70 4.44 -18.53
CA LEU A 297 -2.79 4.40 -17.56
C LEU A 297 -3.01 2.97 -17.06
N ALA A 298 -3.30 2.84 -15.77
CA ALA A 298 -3.77 1.58 -15.21
C ALA A 298 -5.16 1.23 -15.79
N GLU A 299 -5.53 -0.05 -15.77
CA GLU A 299 -6.90 -0.46 -16.13
C GLU A 299 -7.93 0.23 -15.21
N GLY A 300 -7.60 0.38 -13.93
CA GLY A 300 -8.41 1.09 -12.94
C GLY A 300 -8.14 0.58 -11.53
N VAL A 301 -9.19 0.48 -10.72
CA VAL A 301 -9.11 0.03 -9.32
C VAL A 301 -10.17 -1.00 -8.97
N VAL A 302 -9.85 -1.89 -8.03
CA VAL A 302 -10.82 -2.70 -7.30
C VAL A 302 -11.07 -2.04 -5.95
N ILE A 303 -12.32 -1.77 -5.63
CA ILE A 303 -12.75 -1.23 -4.34
C ILE A 303 -13.43 -2.35 -3.56
N ARG A 304 -13.01 -2.56 -2.30
CA ARG A 304 -13.57 -3.61 -1.44
C ARG A 304 -13.67 -3.15 0.00
N HIS A 305 -14.63 -3.72 0.74
CA HIS A 305 -14.70 -3.53 2.17
C HIS A 305 -13.51 -4.21 2.86
N VAL A 306 -12.90 -3.57 3.87
CA VAL A 306 -11.67 -4.10 4.51
C VAL A 306 -11.91 -5.42 5.24
N ARG A 307 -13.15 -5.68 5.68
CA ARG A 307 -13.59 -6.93 6.29
C ARG A 307 -14.47 -7.79 5.37
N ARG A 308 -14.32 -7.69 4.05
CA ARG A 308 -15.01 -8.61 3.12
C ARG A 308 -14.73 -10.07 3.51
N GLY A 309 -15.76 -10.91 3.57
CA GLY A 309 -15.69 -12.29 4.04
C GLY A 309 -15.99 -12.47 5.53
N ASP A 310 -16.04 -11.40 6.33
CA ASP A 310 -16.49 -11.45 7.72
C ASP A 310 -18.01 -11.70 7.76
N PRO A 311 -18.51 -12.69 8.52
CA PRO A 311 -19.94 -12.97 8.63
C PRO A 311 -20.81 -11.75 8.97
N ALA A 312 -20.30 -10.80 9.76
CA ALA A 312 -21.02 -9.57 10.09
C ALA A 312 -21.21 -8.67 8.87
N VAL A 313 -20.25 -8.65 7.94
CA VAL A 313 -20.33 -7.90 6.68
C VAL A 313 -21.19 -8.64 5.68
N GLU A 314 -20.98 -9.95 5.52
CA GLU A 314 -21.71 -10.79 4.56
C GLU A 314 -23.20 -10.91 4.92
N SER A 315 -23.57 -10.79 6.20
CA SER A 315 -24.98 -10.80 6.66
C SER A 315 -25.85 -9.70 6.05
N SER A 316 -25.25 -8.65 5.49
CA SER A 316 -25.97 -7.60 4.77
C SER A 316 -26.56 -8.04 3.44
N GLY A 317 -26.12 -9.19 2.89
CA GLY A 317 -26.60 -9.72 1.62
C GLY A 317 -26.20 -8.91 0.39
N VAL A 318 -25.33 -7.90 0.52
CA VAL A 318 -24.81 -7.10 -0.60
C VAL A 318 -23.35 -7.42 -0.89
N SER A 319 -22.99 -7.56 -2.17
CA SER A 319 -21.59 -7.77 -2.55
C SER A 319 -20.74 -6.53 -2.20
N THR A 320 -19.66 -6.76 -1.45
CA THR A 320 -18.78 -5.70 -0.93
C THR A 320 -17.47 -5.56 -1.72
N ILE A 321 -17.49 -5.91 -3.01
CA ILE A 321 -16.37 -5.73 -3.93
C ILE A 321 -16.86 -5.23 -5.29
N ILE A 322 -16.21 -4.19 -5.81
CA ILE A 322 -16.61 -3.48 -7.03
C ILE A 322 -15.35 -3.07 -7.83
N LYS A 323 -15.46 -2.87 -9.16
CA LYS A 323 -14.32 -2.40 -9.98
C LYS A 323 -14.64 -1.09 -10.66
N LEU A 324 -13.69 -0.15 -10.68
CA LEU A 324 -13.71 1.02 -11.54
C LEU A 324 -12.65 0.85 -12.61
N ARG A 325 -12.96 1.27 -13.84
CA ARG A 325 -12.02 1.26 -14.96
C ARG A 325 -11.92 2.65 -15.57
N CYS A 326 -10.73 3.04 -16.01
CA CYS A 326 -10.57 4.30 -16.73
C CYS A 326 -11.25 4.20 -18.11
N SER A 327 -11.81 5.32 -18.58
CA SER A 327 -12.56 5.36 -19.83
C SER A 327 -11.68 4.97 -21.03
N SER A 328 -10.44 5.48 -21.08
CA SER A 328 -9.47 5.14 -22.12
C SER A 328 -9.22 3.63 -22.25
N PHE A 329 -9.19 2.89 -21.13
CA PHE A 329 -9.05 1.43 -21.18
C PHE A 329 -10.34 0.73 -21.62
N MET A 330 -11.50 1.20 -21.17
CA MET A 330 -12.79 0.63 -21.60
C MET A 330 -13.01 0.77 -23.10
N GLU A 331 -12.54 1.86 -23.71
CA GLU A 331 -12.60 2.08 -25.15
C GLU A 331 -11.82 1.02 -25.94
N LEU A 332 -10.67 0.58 -25.42
CA LEU A 332 -9.88 -0.50 -26.03
C LEU A 332 -10.62 -1.84 -26.00
N LYS A 333 -11.39 -2.12 -24.93
CA LYS A 333 -12.14 -3.38 -24.76
C LYS A 333 -13.49 -3.39 -25.48
N HIS A 334 -14.13 -2.23 -25.63
CA HIS A 334 -15.44 -2.08 -26.24
C HIS A 334 -15.49 -0.88 -27.20
N PRO A 335 -14.93 -1.02 -28.41
CA PRO A 335 -14.97 0.05 -29.41
C PRO A 335 -16.41 0.50 -29.69
N GLY A 336 -16.66 1.81 -29.71
CA GLY A 336 -17.97 2.39 -30.03
C GLY A 336 -18.96 2.56 -28.87
N LYS A 337 -18.66 2.10 -27.65
CA LYS A 337 -19.52 2.31 -26.45
C LYS A 337 -19.10 3.52 -25.60
N GLN A 338 -18.36 4.45 -26.19
CA GLN A 338 -17.73 5.61 -25.52
C GLN A 338 -18.71 6.47 -24.71
N GLN A 339 -19.81 6.88 -25.32
CA GLN A 339 -20.77 7.80 -24.71
C GLN A 339 -21.62 7.13 -23.64
N GLU A 340 -22.02 5.87 -23.86
CA GLU A 340 -22.79 5.09 -22.89
C GLU A 340 -21.94 4.77 -21.64
N LEU A 341 -20.67 4.39 -21.80
CA LEU A 341 -19.81 4.06 -20.66
C LEU A 341 -19.34 5.30 -19.87
N LYS A 342 -19.10 6.43 -20.55
CA LYS A 342 -18.78 7.71 -19.90
C LYS A 342 -20.00 8.32 -19.19
N ALA A 343 -21.13 8.44 -19.87
CA ALA A 343 -22.31 9.13 -19.36
C ALA A 343 -23.06 8.37 -18.25
N THR A 344 -23.02 7.02 -18.25
CA THR A 344 -23.93 6.26 -17.38
C THR A 344 -23.31 5.91 -16.03
N PHE A 345 -21.98 6.00 -15.85
CA PHE A 345 -21.36 5.40 -14.68
C PHE A 345 -20.28 6.24 -13.98
N LEU A 346 -19.21 6.62 -14.70
CA LEU A 346 -18.10 7.39 -14.10
C LEU A 346 -18.58 8.77 -13.66
N ASP A 347 -19.28 9.50 -14.51
CA ASP A 347 -19.70 10.86 -14.16
C ASP A 347 -20.76 10.85 -13.05
N THR A 348 -21.80 10.01 -13.10
CA THR A 348 -22.88 10.03 -12.08
C THR A 348 -22.41 9.54 -10.72
N VAL A 349 -21.73 8.39 -10.65
CA VAL A 349 -21.34 7.81 -9.36
C VAL A 349 -20.16 8.55 -8.75
N ARG A 350 -19.15 8.91 -9.56
CA ARG A 350 -17.99 9.67 -9.06
C ARG A 350 -18.34 11.12 -8.79
N ALA A 351 -19.12 11.82 -9.64
CA ALA A 351 -19.53 13.20 -9.32
C ALA A 351 -20.43 13.22 -8.08
N GLY A 352 -21.34 12.26 -7.93
CA GLY A 352 -22.12 12.12 -6.71
C GLY A 352 -21.23 11.86 -5.49
N ALA A 353 -20.24 10.99 -5.61
CA ALA A 353 -19.30 10.71 -4.51
C ALA A 353 -18.47 11.94 -4.17
N LEU A 354 -17.94 12.64 -5.18
CA LEU A 354 -17.23 13.91 -5.03
C LEU A 354 -18.09 14.98 -4.37
N GLN A 355 -19.37 15.10 -4.74
CA GLN A 355 -20.30 16.04 -4.10
C GLN A 355 -20.50 15.70 -2.61
N ARG A 356 -20.70 14.42 -2.28
CA ARG A 356 -20.88 13.97 -0.89
C ARG A 356 -19.62 14.15 -0.05
N VAL A 357 -18.43 13.98 -0.63
CA VAL A 357 -17.16 14.17 0.09
C VAL A 357 -16.77 15.66 0.21
N ARG A 358 -17.10 16.49 -0.79
CA ARG A 358 -16.84 17.95 -0.79
C ARG A 358 -17.61 18.72 0.30
N GLY A 359 -18.58 18.10 0.97
CA GLY A 359 -19.26 18.65 2.15
C GLY A 359 -18.41 18.71 3.43
N GLY A 360 -17.12 18.34 3.41
CA GLY A 360 -16.25 18.56 4.58
C GLY A 360 -14.85 17.97 4.58
N LYS A 361 -14.39 17.17 3.59
CA LYS A 361 -13.02 16.63 3.58
C LYS A 361 -12.41 16.58 2.19
N LYS A 362 -11.12 16.94 2.09
CA LYS A 362 -10.27 16.65 0.91
C LYS A 362 -10.06 15.12 0.88
N VAL A 363 -10.54 14.44 -0.17
CA VAL A 363 -10.16 13.04 -0.43
C VAL A 363 -8.65 12.98 -0.57
N THR A 364 -7.98 12.39 0.40
CA THR A 364 -6.53 12.15 0.35
C THR A 364 -6.33 10.86 -0.43
N VAL A 365 -5.77 10.99 -1.63
CA VAL A 365 -5.32 9.83 -2.40
C VAL A 365 -4.09 9.26 -1.69
N LEU A 366 -4.24 8.10 -1.05
CA LEU A 366 -3.13 7.32 -0.47
C LEU A 366 -2.38 6.57 -1.60
N LEU A 367 -1.90 7.29 -2.61
CA LEU A 367 -0.95 6.73 -3.60
C LEU A 367 0.36 6.26 -2.94
N ASP A 368 0.50 6.66 -1.69
CA ASP A 368 1.40 6.29 -0.62
C ASP A 368 1.28 4.81 -0.22
N ALA A 369 1.31 3.84 -1.13
CA ALA A 369 1.31 2.44 -0.70
C ALA A 369 2.20 1.49 -1.50
N LEU A 370 3.29 1.92 -2.16
CA LEU A 370 4.52 1.11 -2.32
C LEU A 370 5.79 1.96 -2.34
N LEU A 371 5.61 3.24 -2.66
CA LEU A 371 6.52 4.36 -2.44
C LEU A 371 6.49 5.04 -1.02
N PRO A 372 5.48 4.90 -0.13
CA PRO A 372 5.20 5.83 0.98
C PRO A 372 6.18 5.84 2.13
N ASN A 373 6.80 4.72 2.50
CA ASN A 373 7.65 4.75 3.68
C ASN A 373 8.91 5.54 3.36
N LEU A 374 9.41 5.41 2.13
CA LEU A 374 10.53 6.20 1.65
C LEU A 374 10.10 7.62 1.29
N GLU A 375 8.96 7.78 0.63
CA GLU A 375 8.46 9.07 0.16
C GLU A 375 7.87 9.95 1.27
N ALA A 376 7.13 9.38 2.21
CA ALA A 376 6.67 10.09 3.41
C ALA A 376 7.82 10.35 4.37
N ALA A 377 8.82 9.45 4.48
CA ALA A 377 10.04 9.77 5.22
C ALA A 377 10.82 10.90 4.54
N ALA A 378 10.98 10.86 3.22
CA ALA A 378 11.63 11.94 2.45
C ALA A 378 10.87 13.27 2.59
N ASN A 379 9.54 13.24 2.51
CA ASN A 379 8.70 14.41 2.71
C ASN A 379 8.80 14.92 4.15
N ALA A 380 8.73 14.05 5.16
CA ALA A 380 8.91 14.44 6.57
C ALA A 380 10.29 15.05 6.82
N LEU A 381 11.36 14.48 6.26
CA LEU A 381 12.72 15.03 6.33
C LEU A 381 12.83 16.40 5.65
N LEU A 382 12.18 16.57 4.49
CA LEU A 382 12.12 17.87 3.80
C LEU A 382 11.31 18.89 4.62
N LEU A 383 10.17 18.50 5.19
CA LEU A 383 9.33 19.38 5.99
C LEU A 383 9.99 19.76 7.32
N ASN A 384 10.81 18.89 7.92
CA ASN A 384 11.62 19.23 9.09
C ASN A 384 12.63 20.36 8.83
N ASN A 385 12.97 20.62 7.57
CA ASN A 385 13.81 21.77 7.22
C ASN A 385 13.04 23.09 7.21
N VAL A 386 11.70 23.07 7.25
CA VAL A 386 10.88 24.28 7.39
C VAL A 386 10.69 24.60 8.87
N SER A 387 11.47 25.55 9.38
CA SER A 387 11.47 25.93 10.81
C SER A 387 11.57 27.43 11.02
N GLU A 388 11.16 27.92 12.19
CA GLU A 388 11.29 29.32 12.59
C GLU A 388 12.74 29.83 12.56
N GLY A 389 13.70 28.96 12.89
CA GLY A 389 15.12 29.28 12.78
C GLY A 389 15.52 29.57 11.32
N ARG A 390 15.01 28.78 10.37
CA ARG A 390 15.26 28.99 8.94
C ARG A 390 14.53 30.23 8.41
N VAL A 391 13.31 30.51 8.89
CA VAL A 391 12.61 31.79 8.62
C VAL A 391 13.49 32.97 9.04
N SER A 392 14.04 32.94 10.24
CA SER A 392 14.91 34.01 10.75
C SER A 392 16.15 34.20 9.88
N ASN A 393 16.78 33.11 9.43
CA ASN A 393 17.94 33.16 8.52
C ASN A 393 17.59 33.76 7.15
N VAL A 394 16.41 33.42 6.60
CA VAL A 394 15.93 33.99 5.34
C VAL A 394 15.66 35.49 5.50
N LEU A 395 14.96 35.89 6.55
CA LEU A 395 14.69 37.30 6.84
C LEU A 395 15.97 38.11 7.07
N SER A 396 16.99 37.54 7.72
CA SER A 396 18.28 38.23 7.90
C SER A 396 19.02 38.46 6.59
N LYS A 397 18.87 37.56 5.61
CA LYS A 397 19.47 37.71 4.27
C LYS A 397 18.76 38.78 3.44
N ILE A 398 17.45 38.95 3.63
CA ILE A 398 16.65 39.97 2.94
C ILE A 398 16.92 41.36 3.52
N GLY A 399 17.03 41.47 4.85
CA GLY A 399 17.15 42.75 5.54
C GLY A 399 15.79 43.43 5.78
N ARG A 400 15.80 44.49 6.60
CA ARG A 400 14.57 45.14 7.11
C ARG A 400 13.88 46.04 6.08
N GLU A 401 14.66 46.86 5.38
CA GLU A 401 14.16 47.87 4.44
C GLU A 401 13.31 47.26 3.31
N PRO A 402 13.70 46.15 2.64
CA PRO A 402 12.88 45.55 1.59
C PRO A 402 11.53 44.97 2.08
N LEU A 403 11.47 44.53 3.34
CA LEU A 403 10.26 43.99 3.95
C LEU A 403 9.28 45.11 4.34
N LEU A 404 9.79 46.19 4.93
CA LEU A 404 8.96 47.32 5.37
C LEU A 404 8.47 48.18 4.21
N THR A 405 9.26 48.30 3.14
CA THR A 405 8.88 49.04 1.92
C THR A 405 7.94 48.26 1.01
N GLY A 406 7.69 46.98 1.29
CA GLY A 406 6.86 46.11 0.46
C GLY A 406 7.52 45.67 -0.85
N LYS A 407 8.82 45.95 -1.05
CA LYS A 407 9.61 45.44 -2.18
C LYS A 407 9.69 43.90 -2.17
N VAL A 408 9.64 43.31 -0.98
CA VAL A 408 9.58 41.85 -0.78
C VAL A 408 8.26 41.52 -0.08
N THR A 409 7.44 40.72 -0.75
CA THR A 409 6.13 40.31 -0.25
C THR A 409 6.22 39.04 0.59
N GLN A 410 5.14 38.72 1.31
CA GLN A 410 5.02 37.46 2.03
C GLN A 410 5.25 36.25 1.12
N HIS A 411 4.70 36.29 -0.10
CA HIS A 411 4.86 35.23 -1.10
C HIS A 411 6.33 35.04 -1.49
N ASP A 412 7.08 36.12 -1.65
CA ASP A 412 8.51 36.06 -1.98
C ASP A 412 9.31 35.40 -0.84
N VAL A 413 8.97 35.71 0.42
CA VAL A 413 9.59 35.08 1.59
C VAL A 413 9.26 33.58 1.66
N VAL A 414 8.02 33.19 1.37
CA VAL A 414 7.62 31.77 1.28
C VAL A 414 8.44 31.04 0.23
N GLN A 415 8.59 31.63 -0.97
CA GLN A 415 9.38 31.04 -2.04
C GLN A 415 10.85 30.89 -1.64
N MET A 416 11.46 31.92 -1.04
CA MET A 416 12.84 31.88 -0.57
C MET A 416 13.05 30.85 0.54
N LEU A 417 12.09 30.71 1.47
CA LEU A 417 12.13 29.71 2.53
C LEU A 417 12.05 28.29 1.97
N ALA A 418 11.12 28.04 1.05
CA ALA A 418 10.97 26.75 0.39
C ALA A 418 12.23 26.36 -0.40
N GLN A 419 12.85 27.33 -1.10
CA GLN A 419 14.10 27.11 -1.83
C GLN A 419 15.29 26.80 -0.89
N ASP A 420 15.41 27.53 0.22
CA ASP A 420 16.49 27.31 1.21
C ASP A 420 16.35 25.94 1.90
N ALA A 421 15.12 25.56 2.29
CA ALA A 421 14.83 24.24 2.85
C ALA A 421 15.11 23.10 1.85
N LEU A 422 14.69 23.26 0.58
CA LEU A 422 14.94 22.28 -0.47
C LEU A 422 16.43 22.15 -0.77
N LYS A 423 17.18 23.25 -0.80
CA LYS A 423 18.62 23.24 -1.06
C LYS A 423 19.39 22.46 0.00
N ASP A 424 19.03 22.61 1.27
CA ASP A 424 19.67 21.84 2.34
C ASP A 424 19.24 20.37 2.33
N PHE A 425 17.96 20.09 2.13
CA PHE A 425 17.47 18.72 1.93
C PHE A 425 18.29 17.99 0.86
N LEU A 426 18.53 18.63 -0.29
CA LEU A 426 19.29 18.03 -1.39
C LEU A 426 20.77 17.73 -1.06
N LYS A 427 21.37 18.33 -0.02
CA LYS A 427 22.75 18.01 0.40
C LYS A 427 22.83 16.71 1.19
N GLU A 428 21.77 16.36 1.91
CA GLU A 428 21.73 15.26 2.88
C GLU A 428 20.87 14.08 2.42
N THR A 429 20.17 14.24 1.30
CA THR A 429 19.21 13.24 0.78
C THR A 429 19.91 12.06 0.10
N ASP A 430 19.39 10.85 0.36
CA ASP A 430 19.84 9.62 -0.29
C ASP A 430 19.61 9.67 -1.82
N PRO A 431 20.58 9.27 -2.66
CA PRO A 431 20.42 9.19 -4.11
C PRO A 431 19.16 8.42 -4.58
N VAL A 432 18.68 7.44 -3.81
CA VAL A 432 17.44 6.70 -4.10
C VAL A 432 16.22 7.64 -4.18
N ILE A 433 16.16 8.67 -3.32
CA ILE A 433 15.08 9.67 -3.32
C ILE A 433 15.19 10.59 -4.55
N LEU A 434 16.41 10.92 -4.99
CA LEU A 434 16.63 11.74 -6.20
C LEU A 434 16.27 10.99 -7.50
N ASN A 435 16.32 9.66 -7.45
CA ASN A 435 15.99 8.75 -8.54
C ASN A 435 14.50 8.36 -8.58
N THR A 436 13.66 8.99 -7.77
CA THR A 436 12.20 8.81 -7.78
C THR A 436 11.53 9.48 -8.99
N ALA A 437 10.25 9.12 -9.21
CA ALA A 437 9.45 9.65 -10.29
C ALA A 437 9.42 11.19 -10.28
N LEU A 438 9.42 11.81 -11.47
CA LEU A 438 9.35 13.28 -11.61
C LEU A 438 8.09 13.86 -10.94
N SER A 439 6.97 13.13 -10.98
CA SER A 439 5.72 13.49 -10.29
C SER A 439 5.90 13.56 -8.76
N PHE A 440 6.65 12.63 -8.18
CA PHE A 440 6.94 12.65 -6.75
C PHE A 440 7.86 13.83 -6.39
N ARG A 441 8.92 14.06 -7.16
CA ARG A 441 9.80 15.23 -6.95
C ARG A 441 9.03 16.56 -7.05
N LYS A 442 8.06 16.66 -7.96
CA LYS A 442 7.14 17.82 -8.02
C LYS A 442 6.25 17.91 -6.77
N THR A 443 5.84 16.78 -6.21
CA THR A 443 5.03 16.72 -4.97
C THR A 443 5.82 17.17 -3.76
N LEU A 444 7.10 16.80 -3.65
CA LEU A 444 8.02 17.30 -2.61
C LEU A 444 8.15 18.82 -2.66
N ILE A 445 8.39 19.37 -3.86
CA ILE A 445 8.49 20.84 -4.08
C ILE A 445 7.19 21.54 -3.66
N ARG A 446 6.03 20.97 -4.03
CA ARG A 446 4.74 21.55 -3.65
C ARG A 446 4.49 21.47 -2.14
N SER A 447 4.87 20.36 -1.50
CA SER A 447 4.65 20.13 -0.07
C SER A 447 5.50 21.08 0.77
N VAL A 448 6.78 21.26 0.44
CA VAL A 448 7.65 22.22 1.16
C VAL A 448 7.19 23.66 0.98
N TYR A 449 6.67 24.02 -0.20
CA TYR A 449 6.08 25.34 -0.43
C TYR A 449 4.85 25.58 0.45
N LEU A 450 3.92 24.61 0.51
CA LEU A 450 2.72 24.73 1.34
C LEU A 450 3.03 24.80 2.83
N ALA A 451 4.00 24.02 3.31
CA ALA A 451 4.45 24.10 4.70
C ALA A 451 5.11 25.45 5.02
N ALA A 452 5.91 25.98 4.09
CA ALA A 452 6.47 27.32 4.22
C ALA A 452 5.39 28.40 4.27
N GLU A 453 4.35 28.28 3.44
CA GLU A 453 3.20 29.19 3.41
C GLU A 453 2.41 29.15 4.72
N GLU A 454 2.11 27.95 5.24
CA GLU A 454 1.37 27.76 6.49
C GLU A 454 2.14 28.36 7.68
N LEU A 455 3.44 28.07 7.79
CA LEU A 455 4.30 28.62 8.84
C LEU A 455 4.35 30.16 8.77
N LEU A 456 4.53 30.73 7.58
CA LEU A 456 4.57 32.18 7.41
C LEU A 456 3.21 32.84 7.63
N GLN A 457 2.09 32.23 7.22
CA GLN A 457 0.76 32.79 7.49
C GLN A 457 0.50 32.97 8.98
N GLY A 458 0.95 32.02 9.82
CA GLY A 458 0.81 32.10 11.27
C GLY A 458 1.65 33.23 11.91
N GLU A 459 2.83 33.51 11.36
CA GLU A 459 3.82 34.41 12.00
C GLU A 459 4.00 35.78 11.30
N TRP A 460 3.53 35.96 10.07
CA TRP A 460 3.85 37.13 9.24
C TRP A 460 3.52 38.46 9.90
N LYS A 461 2.32 38.59 10.45
CA LYS A 461 1.90 39.81 11.14
C LYS A 461 2.83 40.13 12.31
N ARG A 462 3.16 39.12 13.12
CA ARG A 462 4.07 39.28 14.27
C ARG A 462 5.46 39.69 13.85
N ILE A 463 5.95 39.17 12.72
CA ILE A 463 7.26 39.52 12.15
C ILE A 463 7.26 40.99 11.72
N ILE A 464 6.26 41.43 10.96
CA ILE A 464 6.16 42.82 10.49
C ILE A 464 6.01 43.79 11.66
N ASP A 465 5.15 43.48 12.63
CA ASP A 465 4.94 44.32 13.83
C ASP A 465 6.27 44.49 14.61
N ARG A 466 7.05 43.42 14.79
CA ARG A 466 8.37 43.48 15.44
C ARG A 466 9.38 44.32 14.65
N LEU A 467 9.41 44.19 13.33
CA LEU A 467 10.30 44.95 12.47
C LEU A 467 9.98 46.45 12.51
N GLN A 468 8.69 46.80 12.50
CA GLN A 468 8.24 48.18 12.63
C GLN A 468 8.59 48.77 14.00
N ALA A 469 8.36 48.02 15.08
CA ALA A 469 8.73 48.45 16.44
C ALA A 469 10.24 48.70 16.56
N SER A 470 11.07 47.78 16.06
CA SER A 470 12.52 47.94 16.09
C SER A 470 13.00 49.11 15.21
N GLN A 471 12.35 49.37 14.08
CA GLN A 471 12.67 50.53 13.24
C GLN A 471 12.30 51.83 13.96
N ALA A 472 11.14 51.90 14.60
CA ALA A 472 10.72 53.07 15.36
C ALA A 472 11.68 53.39 16.54
N GLU A 473 12.19 52.36 17.22
CA GLU A 473 13.23 52.52 18.25
C GLU A 473 14.54 53.08 17.69
N MET A 474 14.98 52.58 16.53
CA MET A 474 16.18 53.09 15.86
C MET A 474 16.02 54.54 15.38
N ASP A 475 14.87 54.88 14.79
CA ASP A 475 14.58 56.23 14.31
C ASP A 475 14.50 57.21 15.51
N ALA A 476 13.92 56.79 16.63
CA ALA A 476 13.89 57.57 17.86
C ALA A 476 15.29 57.78 18.46
N ALA A 477 16.15 56.75 18.44
CA ALA A 477 17.53 56.85 18.91
C ALA A 477 18.37 57.79 18.04
N MET A 478 18.24 57.69 16.71
CA MET A 478 18.87 58.60 15.75
C MET A 478 18.43 60.05 15.97
N ALA A 479 17.12 60.31 16.09
CA ALA A 479 16.60 61.65 16.35
C ALA A 479 17.04 62.22 17.71
N ALA A 480 17.22 61.36 18.72
CA ALA A 480 17.76 61.77 20.01
C ALA A 480 19.26 62.12 19.93
N GLN A 481 20.03 61.38 19.15
CA GLN A 481 21.45 61.63 18.92
C GLN A 481 21.69 62.91 18.10
N GLU A 482 20.91 63.13 17.04
CA GLU A 482 20.98 64.38 16.26
C GLU A 482 20.63 65.62 17.11
N LYS A 483 19.65 65.49 18.02
CA LYS A 483 19.34 66.56 18.99
C LYS A 483 20.45 66.81 20.00
N ALA A 484 21.22 65.78 20.37
CA ALA A 484 22.34 65.90 21.29
C ALA A 484 23.60 66.48 20.62
N GLU A 485 23.80 66.23 19.32
CA GLU A 485 24.92 66.80 18.53
C GLU A 485 24.65 68.25 18.08
N ALA A 486 23.38 68.68 18.07
CA ALA A 486 22.97 70.05 17.77
C ALA A 486 22.93 71.00 18.98
N GLN A 487 23.20 70.49 20.19
CA GLN A 487 23.36 71.24 21.44
C GLN A 487 24.83 71.36 21.81
#